data_AF-A0A8S2Z7I0-F1
#
_entry.id   AF-A0A8S2Z7I0-F1
#
_cell.length_a   1.000
_cell.length_b   1.000
_cell.length_c   1.000
_cell.angle_alpha   90.00
_cell.angle_beta   90.00
_cell.angle_gamma   90.00
#
_symmetry.space_group_name_H-M   'P 1'
#
loop_
_entity.id
_entity.type
_entity.pdbx_description
1 polymer ?
#
loop_
_entity_poly.entity_id
_entity_poly.type
_entity_poly.pdbx_seq_one_letter_code
_entity_poly.pdbx_strand_id
1 'polypeptide(L)' 'QGSILLDGHDIRELSLPWLRSQLGFVQQEPVLFNLSIHDNIAYGDNTREVSQHEIEEAARKANIHSTIISLPE' A
#
# COMPACT_ATOMS: atom_id res chain seq x y z
N GLN A 1 3.75 -11.99 30.02
CA GLN A 1 2.89 -12.35 28.87
C GLN A 1 2.03 -11.15 28.54
N GLY A 2 1.81 -10.87 27.26
CA GLY A 2 0.95 -9.77 26.81
C GLY A 2 0.15 -10.19 25.58
N SER A 3 -0.88 -9.41 25.27
CA SER A 3 -1.72 -9.57 24.09
C SER A 3 -1.81 -8.22 23.37
N ILE A 4 -2.01 -8.29 22.05
CA ILE A 4 -2.37 -7.15 21.22
C ILE A 4 -3.78 -7.41 20.75
N LEU A 5 -4.68 -6.47 21.03
CA LEU A 5 -6.09 -6.58 20.70
C LEU A 5 -6.41 -5.63 19.54
N LEU A 6 -7.13 -6.13 18.55
CA LEU A 6 -7.83 -5.32 17.55
C LEU A 6 -9.32 -5.46 17.83
N ASP A 7 -9.97 -4.35 18.18
CA ASP A 7 -11.40 -4.31 18.54
C ASP A 7 -11.80 -5.35 19.61
N GLY A 8 -10.91 -5.59 20.58
CA GLY A 8 -11.12 -6.55 21.67
C GLY A 8 -10.81 -8.00 21.35
N HIS A 9 -10.49 -8.32 20.09
CA HIS A 9 -10.04 -9.65 19.66
C HIS A 9 -8.51 -9.73 19.66
N ASP A 10 -7.94 -10.81 20.16
CA ASP A 10 -6.50 -11.02 20.06
C ASP A 10 -6.11 -11.18 18.58
N ILE A 11 -5.12 -10.42 18.10
CA ILE A 11 -4.71 -10.47 16.70
C ILE A 11 -4.24 -11.87 16.26
N ARG A 12 -3.85 -12.73 17.20
CA ARG A 12 -3.46 -14.13 16.95
C ARG A 12 -4.64 -15.03 16.59
N GLU A 13 -5.87 -14.59 16.86
CA GLU A 13 -7.12 -15.29 16.51
C GLU A 13 -7.65 -14.85 15.14
N LEU A 14 -7.12 -13.77 14.57
CA LEU A 14 -7.56 -13.21 13.30
C LEU A 14 -6.82 -13.84 12.11
N SER A 15 -7.48 -13.87 10.95
CA SER A 15 -6.86 -14.27 9.69
C SER A 15 -5.73 -13.29 9.33
N LEU A 16 -4.49 -13.79 9.26
CA LEU A 16 -3.32 -12.97 8.99
C LEU A 16 -3.38 -12.23 7.63
N PRO A 17 -3.83 -12.86 6.52
CA PRO A 17 -4.04 -12.14 5.25
C PRO A 17 -5.07 -11.01 5.36
N TRP A 18 -6.18 -11.25 6.06
CA TRP A 18 -7.21 -10.23 6.27
C TRP A 18 -6.68 -9.09 7.13
N LEU A 19 -6.01 -9.39 8.24
CA LEU A 19 -5.43 -8.38 9.12
C LEU A 19 -4.46 -7.46 8.35
N ARG A 20 -3.61 -8.04 7.50
CA ARG A 20 -2.66 -7.28 6.68
C ARG A 20 -3.34 -6.44 5.59
N SER A 21 -4.48 -6.87 5.05
CA SER A 21 -5.22 -6.06 4.05
C SER A 21 -5.90 -4.82 4.66
N GLN A 22 -6.08 -4.78 5.98
CA GLN A 22 -6.61 -3.61 6.69
C GLN A 22 -5.52 -2.58 7.05
N LEU A 23 -4.24 -2.88 6.82
CA LEU A 23 -3.12 -2.06 7.26
C LEU A 23 -2.37 -1.44 6.08
N GLY A 24 -2.13 -0.13 6.15
CA GLY A 24 -1.09 0.54 5.39
C GLY A 24 0.22 0.53 6.16
N PHE A 25 1.31 0.05 5.57
CA PHE A 25 2.63 -0.01 6.21
C PHE A 25 3.70 0.65 5.33
N VAL A 26 4.50 1.53 5.93
CA VAL A 26 5.62 2.21 5.26
C VAL A 26 6.91 1.88 6.02
N GLN A 27 7.87 1.30 5.31
CA GLN A 27 9.19 0.97 5.86
C GLN A 27 10.04 2.25 6.01
N GLN A 28 10.93 2.27 7.01
CA GLN A 28 11.89 3.38 7.17
C GLN A 28 12.77 3.54 5.93
N GLU A 29 13.21 2.40 5.37
CA GLU A 29 13.89 2.31 4.07
C GLU A 29 12.95 1.56 3.10
N PRO A 30 12.13 2.27 2.31
CA PRO A 30 11.18 1.64 1.41
C PRO A 30 11.90 0.93 0.26
N VAL A 31 11.47 -0.30 -0.02
CA VAL A 31 11.95 -1.10 -1.15
C VAL A 31 10.91 -1.05 -2.26
N LEU A 32 11.36 -0.79 -3.49
CA LEU A 32 10.54 -0.86 -4.70
C LEU A 32 10.94 -2.08 -5.53
N PHE A 33 10.00 -2.59 -6.32
CA PHE A 33 10.27 -3.60 -7.33
C PHE A 33 10.82 -2.95 -8.59
N ASN A 34 11.63 -3.70 -9.36
CA ASN A 34 12.10 -3.30 -10.68
C ASN A 34 10.97 -3.43 -11.72
N LEU A 35 9.93 -2.63 -11.53
CA LEU A 35 8.72 -2.52 -12.33
C LEU A 35 8.40 -1.03 -12.51
N SER A 36 7.32 -0.71 -13.23
CA SER A 36 6.92 0.68 -13.42
C SER A 36 6.49 1.33 -12.10
N ILE A 37 6.48 2.68 -12.08
CA ILE A 37 5.91 3.43 -10.95
C ILE A 37 4.44 3.07 -10.75
N HIS A 38 3.70 2.89 -11.85
CA HIS A 38 2.31 2.42 -11.83
C HIS A 38 2.19 1.10 -11.05
N ASP A 39 2.99 0.10 -11.39
CA ASP A 39 2.91 -1.23 -10.77
C ASP A 39 3.28 -1.20 -9.29
N ASN A 40 4.29 -0.40 -8.93
CA ASN A 40 4.69 -0.23 -7.52
C ASN A 40 3.59 0.46 -6.68
N ILE A 41 2.84 1.40 -7.25
CA ILE A 41 1.69 2.02 -6.55
C ILE A 41 0.53 1.02 -6.49
N ALA A 42 0.21 0.34 -7.60
CA ALA A 42 -0.87 -0.64 -7.69
C ALA A 42 -0.67 -1.81 -6.70
N TYR A 43 0.57 -2.20 -6.44
CA TYR A 43 0.94 -3.23 -5.47
C TYR A 43 0.44 -2.98 -4.05
N GLY A 44 0.01 -1.75 -3.73
CA GLY A 44 -0.66 -1.43 -2.47
C GLY A 44 -1.99 -2.17 -2.26
N ASP A 45 -2.65 -2.65 -3.33
CA ASP A 45 -3.86 -3.47 -3.26
C ASP A 45 -3.79 -4.64 -4.26
N ASN A 46 -3.47 -5.82 -3.75
CA ASN A 46 -3.32 -7.04 -4.56
C ASN A 46 -4.63 -7.85 -4.69
N THR A 47 -5.76 -7.33 -4.23
CA THR A 47 -7.05 -8.06 -4.23
C THR A 47 -7.90 -7.80 -5.47
N ARG A 48 -7.53 -6.78 -6.26
CA ARG A 48 -8.25 -6.32 -7.45
C ARG A 48 -7.29 -5.66 -8.43
N GLU A 49 -7.78 -5.41 -9.63
CA GLU A 49 -7.12 -4.48 -10.55
C GLU A 49 -7.36 -3.04 -10.08
N VAL A 50 -6.28 -2.29 -9.92
CA VAL A 50 -6.32 -0.87 -9.52
C VAL A 50 -6.38 -0.02 -10.78
N SER A 51 -7.37 0.87 -10.85
CA SER A 51 -7.54 1.71 -12.03
C SER A 51 -6.49 2.82 -12.09
N GLN A 52 -6.13 3.24 -13.31
CA GLN A 52 -5.21 4.36 -13.53
C GLN A 52 -5.62 5.63 -12.75
N HIS A 53 -6.92 5.90 -12.66
CA HIS A 53 -7.44 7.04 -11.89
C HIS A 53 -7.09 6.95 -10.40
N GLU A 54 -7.22 5.77 -9.79
CA GLU A 54 -6.89 5.57 -8.38
C GLU A 54 -5.37 5.67 -8.13
N ILE A 55 -4.56 5.21 -9.10
CA ILE A 55 -3.09 5.37 -9.06
C ILE A 55 -2.71 6.85 -9.06
N GLU A 56 -3.31 7.66 -9.94
CA GLU A 56 -3.07 9.09 -9.98
C GLU A 56 -3.52 9.80 -8.70
N GLU A 57 -4.69 9.44 -8.18
CA GLU A 57 -5.21 9.98 -6.92
C GLU A 57 -4.30 9.62 -5.74
N ALA A 58 -3.80 8.38 -5.67
CA ALA A 58 -2.82 7.97 -4.68
C ALA A 58 -1.51 8.79 -4.80
N ALA A 59 -1.00 8.98 -6.02
CA ALA A 59 0.18 9.79 -6.29
C ALA A 59 -0.03 11.27 -5.93
N ARG A 60 -1.23 11.83 -6.13
CA ARG A 60 -1.58 13.21 -5.74
C ARG A 60 -1.63 13.34 -4.22
N LYS A 61 -2.27 12.40 -3.52
CA LYS A 61 -2.32 12.34 -2.05
C LYS A 61 -0.93 12.21 -1.43
N ALA A 62 -0.03 11.49 -2.10
CA ALA A 62 1.38 11.37 -1.73
C ALA A 62 2.26 12.56 -2.19
N ASN A 63 1.68 13.58 -2.84
CA ASN A 63 2.37 14.77 -3.35
C ASN A 63 3.54 14.46 -4.32
N ILE A 64 3.44 13.39 -5.11
CA ILE A 64 4.48 12.95 -6.05
C ILE A 64 4.03 12.96 -7.52
N HIS A 65 2.72 13.12 -7.79
CA HIS A 65 2.16 13.06 -9.14
C HIS A 65 2.82 14.02 -10.14
N SER A 66 3.07 15.28 -9.77
CA SER A 66 3.74 16.26 -10.64
C SER A 66 5.17 15.84 -10.99
N THR A 67 5.88 15.22 -10.05
CA THR A 67 7.23 14.68 -10.27
C THR A 67 7.20 13.50 -11.22
N ILE A 68 6.21 12.61 -11.09
CA ILE A 68 6.07 11.46 -11.99
C ILE A 68 5.84 11.94 -13.44
N ILE A 69 4.96 12.92 -13.64
CA ILE A 69 4.65 13.47 -14.97
C ILE A 69 5.85 14.17 -15.62
N SER A 70 6.75 14.75 -14.82
CA SER A 70 7.93 15.44 -15.34
C SER A 70 9.09 14.50 -15.72
N LEU A 71 9.00 13.21 -15.37
CA LEU A 71 10.01 12.23 -15.76
C LEU A 71 9.93 11.95 -17.27
N PRO A 72 11.08 11.73 -17.93
CA PRO A 72 11.08 11.16 -19.27
C PRO A 72 10.56 9.71 -19.23
N GLU A 73 9.93 9.28 -20.32
CA GLU A 73 9.58 7.87 -20.52
C GLU A 73 10.83 6.97 -20.66
#